data_AF-A0A7X6DQ23-F1
#
_entry.id   AF-A0A7X6DQ23-F1
#
_cell.length_a   1.000
_cell.length_b   1.000
_cell.length_c   1.000
_cell.angle_alpha   90.00
_cell.angle_beta   90.00
_cell.angle_gamma   90.00
#
_symmetry.space_group_name_H-M   'P 1'
#
loop_
_entity.id
_entity.type
_entity.pdbx_description
1 polymer ?
#
loop_
_entity_poly.entity_id
_entity_poly.type
_entity_poly.pdbx_seq_one_letter_code
_entity_poly.pdbx_strand_id
1 'polypeptide(L)' 'MTDITETKRRISKRSRGSGHLSFDDFEPHEQALLTLTAREKGLSIPDLMAWAIREYLDQNVRIQINEIDAKI' A
#
# COMPACT_ATOMS: atom_id res chain seq x y z
N MET A 1 -14.28 11.71 37.21
CA MET A 1 -12.90 11.67 36.69
C MET A 1 -12.85 10.56 35.67
N THR A 2 -12.84 10.91 34.40
CA THR A 2 -12.73 9.97 33.28
C THR A 2 -11.93 10.70 32.22
N ASP A 3 -10.62 10.43 32.21
CA ASP A 3 -9.70 10.96 31.21
C ASP A 3 -9.95 10.26 29.87
N ILE A 4 -10.55 10.99 28.94
CA ILE A 4 -10.68 10.61 27.55
C ILE A 4 -9.36 11.01 26.90
N THR A 5 -8.41 10.09 26.79
CA THR A 5 -7.21 10.32 25.97
C THR A 5 -7.64 10.33 24.51
N GLU A 6 -7.89 11.53 23.99
CA GLU A 6 -7.96 11.82 22.56
C GLU A 6 -6.65 11.33 21.91
N THR A 7 -6.70 10.17 21.26
CA THR A 7 -5.70 9.76 20.29
C THR A 7 -5.80 10.72 19.12
N LYS A 8 -5.09 11.86 19.22
CA LYS A 8 -4.87 12.78 18.10
C LYS A 8 -4.25 11.99 16.97
N ARG A 9 -5.08 11.59 16.01
CA ARG A 9 -4.70 11.15 14.67
C ARG A 9 -3.80 12.25 14.09
N ARG A 10 -2.49 12.08 14.25
CA ARG A 10 -1.50 12.87 13.53
C ARG A 10 -1.63 12.42 12.09
N ILE A 11 -2.47 13.13 11.34
CA ILE A 11 -2.43 13.11 9.88
C ILE A 11 -1.01 13.56 9.53
N SER A 12 -0.15 12.60 9.22
CA SER A 12 1.19 12.84 8.72
C SER A 12 1.05 13.75 7.51
N LYS A 13 1.67 14.92 7.63
CA LYS A 13 1.59 15.99 6.65
C LYS A 13 2.07 15.43 5.32
N ARG A 14 1.18 15.40 4.32
CA ARG A 14 1.46 15.23 2.88
C ARG A 14 2.84 15.79 2.53
N SER A 15 3.81 14.92 2.27
CA SER A 15 4.99 15.27 1.49
C SER A 15 4.56 15.36 0.03
N ARG A 16 4.65 16.56 -0.55
CA ARG A 16 4.46 16.83 -1.98
C ARG A 16 5.73 16.44 -2.78
N GLY A 17 6.28 15.26 -2.56
CA GLY A 17 7.48 14.79 -3.24
C GLY A 17 7.51 13.27 -3.31
N SER A 18 7.52 12.73 -4.54
CA SER A 18 7.62 11.31 -4.94
C SER A 18 6.91 10.29 -4.03
N GLY A 19 5.87 9.61 -4.53
CA GLY A 19 5.06 8.62 -3.82
C GLY A 19 5.82 7.40 -3.30
N HIS A 20 6.67 7.61 -2.30
CA HIS A 20 7.46 6.61 -1.62
C HIS A 20 6.73 6.28 -0.32
N LEU A 21 6.05 5.14 -0.30
CA LEU A 21 5.49 4.54 0.90
C LEU A 21 6.61 3.82 1.64
N SER A 22 6.87 4.20 2.89
CA SER A 22 7.81 3.50 3.77
C SER A 22 7.07 2.45 4.59
N PHE A 23 7.78 1.39 4.99
CA PHE A 23 7.27 0.42 5.97
C PHE A 23 6.94 1.08 7.32
N ASP A 24 7.66 2.15 7.68
CA ASP A 24 7.44 2.88 8.93
C ASP A 24 6.15 3.72 8.94
N ASP A 25 5.52 3.91 7.77
CA ASP A 25 4.26 4.66 7.66
C ASP A 25 3.04 3.84 8.10
N PHE A 26 3.21 2.54 8.31
CA PHE A 26 2.14 1.60 8.71
C PHE A 26 2.00 1.51 10.23
N GLU A 27 0.80 1.20 10.70
CA GLU A 27 0.56 0.96 12.12
C GLU A 27 1.28 -0.32 12.59
N PRO A 28 1.63 -0.46 13.88
CA PRO A 28 2.41 -1.61 14.37
C PRO A 28 1.80 -2.98 14.04
N HIS A 29 0.47 -3.08 14.03
CA HIS A 29 -0.23 -4.32 13.69
C HIS A 29 -0.18 -4.62 12.19
N GLU A 30 -0.22 -3.61 11.34
CA GLU A 30 -0.05 -3.73 9.88
C GLU A 30 1.39 -4.14 9.53
N GLN A 31 2.37 -3.52 10.21
CA GLN A 31 3.78 -3.91 10.10
C GLN A 31 4.01 -5.38 10.50
N ALA A 32 3.37 -5.84 11.58
CA ALA A 32 3.46 -7.23 12.02
C ALA A 32 2.87 -8.19 10.98
N LEU A 33 1.70 -7.86 10.40
CA LEU A 33 1.08 -8.64 9.34
C LEU A 33 1.98 -8.72 8.09
N LEU A 34 2.48 -7.57 7.62
CA LEU A 34 3.40 -7.51 6.49
C LEU A 34 4.66 -8.36 6.72
N THR A 35 5.23 -8.31 7.93
CA THR A 35 6.41 -9.12 8.29
C THR A 35 6.09 -10.62 8.28
N LEU A 36 4.95 -11.03 8.83
CA LEU A 36 4.52 -12.43 8.84
C LEU A 36 4.30 -12.95 7.41
N THR A 37 3.60 -12.19 6.57
CA THR A 37 3.33 -12.57 5.18
C THR A 37 4.61 -12.59 4.34
N ALA A 38 5.54 -11.65 4.57
CA ALA A 38 6.84 -11.64 3.88
C ALA A 38 7.64 -12.91 4.21
N ARG A 39 7.66 -13.30 5.50
CA ARG A 39 8.31 -14.52 5.96
C ARG A 39 7.68 -15.78 5.37
N GLU A 40 6.35 -15.84 5.32
CA GLU A 40 5.62 -16.98 4.75
C GLU A 40 5.91 -17.15 3.25
N LYS A 41 5.97 -16.06 2.51
CA LYS A 41 6.28 -16.06 1.07
C LYS A 41 7.78 -16.16 0.75
N GLY A 42 8.66 -16.05 1.75
CA GLY A 42 10.10 -16.00 1.55
C GLY A 42 10.58 -14.76 0.78
N LEU A 43 9.86 -13.64 0.90
CA LEU A 43 10.15 -12.39 0.20
C LEU A 43 10.69 -11.33 1.16
N SER A 44 11.42 -10.35 0.63
CA SER A 44 11.69 -9.11 1.36
C SER A 44 10.39 -8.31 1.50
N ILE A 45 10.28 -7.44 2.51
CA ILE A 45 9.09 -6.58 2.69
C ILE A 45 8.85 -5.71 1.44
N PRO A 46 9.86 -5.05 0.83
CA PRO A 46 9.67 -4.31 -0.43
C PRO A 46 9.12 -5.17 -1.57
N ASP A 47 9.61 -6.40 -1.73
CA ASP A 47 9.13 -7.31 -2.78
C ASP A 47 7.69 -7.76 -2.53
N LEU A 48 7.35 -8.02 -1.27
CA LEU A 48 5.97 -8.31 -0.87
C LEU A 48 5.04 -7.15 -1.24
N MET A 49 5.43 -5.92 -0.92
CA MET A 49 4.63 -4.72 -1.22
C MET A 49 4.43 -4.56 -2.74
N ALA A 50 5.50 -4.71 -3.53
CA ALA A 50 5.42 -4.67 -4.98
C ALA A 50 4.52 -5.77 -5.55
N TRP A 51 4.62 -6.99 -5.01
CA TRP A 51 3.76 -8.11 -5.39
C TRP A 51 2.29 -7.84 -5.06
N ALA A 52 2.00 -7.35 -3.85
CA ALA A 52 0.65 -7.06 -3.40
C ALA A 52 -0.01 -5.95 -4.24
N ILE A 53 0.73 -4.91 -4.64
CA ILE A 53 0.23 -3.87 -5.53
C ILE A 53 -0.10 -4.45 -6.91
N ARG A 54 0.75 -5.33 -7.46
CA ARG A 54 0.48 -5.98 -8.76
C ARG A 54 -0.76 -6.85 -8.71
N GLU A 55 -0.90 -7.67 -7.68
CA GLU A 55 -2.10 -8.50 -7.44
C GLU A 55 -3.36 -7.64 -7.32
N TYR A 56 -3.30 -6.56 -6.53
CA TYR A 56 -4.41 -5.65 -6.40
C TYR A 56 -4.82 -5.04 -7.75
N LEU A 57 -3.86 -4.62 -8.56
CA LEU A 57 -4.13 -4.06 -9.89
C LEU A 57 -4.72 -5.12 -10.83
N ASP A 58 -4.20 -6.33 -10.84
CA ASP A 58 -4.71 -7.42 -11.70
C ASP A 58 -6.16 -7.79 -11.35
N GLN A 59 -6.48 -7.85 -10.06
CA GLN A 59 -7.82 -8.18 -9.58
C GLN A 59 -8.85 -7.05 -9.81
N ASN A 60 -8.43 -5.79 -9.69
CA ASN A 60 -9.35 -4.65 -9.62
C ASN A 60 -9.35 -3.77 -10.88
N VAL A 61 -8.28 -3.78 -11.66
CA VAL A 61 -8.15 -2.94 -12.87
C VAL A 61 -8.36 -3.81 -14.10
N ARG A 62 -9.59 -3.79 -14.63
CA ARG A 62 -9.85 -4.28 -15.99
C ARG A 62 -9.32 -3.25 -16.99
N ILE A 63 -8.17 -3.52 -17.59
CA ILE A 63 -7.68 -2.70 -18.71
C ILE A 63 -8.58 -2.98 -19.93
N GLN A 64 -9.50 -2.06 -20.22
CA GLN A 64 -10.20 -2.04 -21.50
C GLN A 64 -9.27 -1.43 -22.55
N ILE A 65 -8.60 -2.29 -23.33
CA ILE A 65 -7.89 -1.86 -24.54
C ILE A 65 -8.95 -1.67 -25.61
N ASN A 66 -9.37 -0.42 -25.82
CA ASN A 66 -10.18 -0.08 -26.99
C ASN A 66 -9.24 0.00 -28.19
N GLU A 67 -9.46 -0.83 -29.21
CA GLU A 67 -8.80 -0.68 -30.50
C GLU A 67 -9.12 0.73 -31.02
N ILE A 68 -8.09 1.58 -31.10
CA ILE A 68 -8.21 2.85 -31.81
C ILE A 68 -8.19 2.47 -33.28
N ASP A 69 -9.34 2.63 -33.93
CA ASP A 69 -9.52 2.44 -35.37
C ASP A 69 -8.63 3.47 -36.09
N ALA A 70 -7.36 3.12 -36.28
CA ALA A 70 -6.36 3.95 -36.95
C ALA A 70 -6.62 3.90 -38.46
N LYS A 71 -7.65 4.61 -38.91
CA LYS A 71 -7.82 4.94 -40.32
C LYS A 71 -6.83 6.03 -40.68
N ILE A 72 -5.71 5.62 -41.28
CA ILE A 72 -4.81 6.48 -42.07
C ILE A 72 -5.33 6.52 -43.50
#